data_AF-A0A8T2X776-F1
#
_entry.id   AF-A0A8T2X776-F1
#
_cell.length_a   1.000
_cell.length_b   1.000
_cell.length_c   1.000
_cell.angle_alpha   90.00
_cell.angle_beta   90.00
_cell.angle_gamma   90.00
#
_symmetry.space_group_name_H-M   'P 1'
#
loop_
_entity.id
_entity.type
_entity.pdbx_description
1 polymer ?
#
loop_
_entity_poly.entity_id
_entity_poly.type
_entity_poly.pdbx_seq_one_letter_code
_entity_poly.pdbx_strand_id
1 'polypeptide(L)'
;MLSSLSSTISRLNLFYPKPSIPYSLSSCLKTLKPQPIIPRWSPLHSLSTHSTSRLSTSLKPQFETLVSKDDLVVLGIETSCDDTAAAVVRGNGEILSQVVSSQADLLAKYGGVAPKMAEEAHSQVIDQVVQEALDKANLTATNLSAVAVTIGPGLSLCLRVGVRKARKLAGSFNLPIIGIHHMEAHALVARLIERELQFPFMALLISGGHNLLILAHDLGHYIQLGTTIDDAIGEAYDKTAKWLGLDMSRSGGPALEELAREGDAESIKFSVSYLSYFLFVHLLIFSLLSCLLECVK
;
A
#
# COMPACT_ATOMS: atom_id res chain seq x y z
N MET A 1 24.75 -17.04 18.13
CA MET A 1 24.69 -18.00 17.01
C MET A 1 23.51 -17.60 16.14
N LEU A 2 23.81 -17.11 14.93
CA LEU A 2 22.84 -16.63 13.94
C LEU A 2 22.33 -17.79 13.07
N SER A 3 21.02 -17.80 12.81
CA SER A 3 20.30 -18.29 11.60
C SER A 3 18.83 -18.45 12.03
N SER A 4 17.79 -18.03 11.32
CA SER A 4 17.61 -17.63 9.92
C SER A 4 16.45 -16.62 9.86
N LEU A 5 16.68 -15.46 9.25
CA LEU A 5 15.61 -14.57 8.78
C LEU A 5 15.56 -14.78 7.28
N SER A 6 14.58 -15.56 6.84
CA SER A 6 14.28 -15.76 5.42
C SER A 6 13.62 -14.50 4.84
N SER A 7 13.91 -14.28 3.57
CA SER A 7 13.81 -13.05 2.79
C SER A 7 12.40 -12.49 2.59
N THR A 8 12.16 -11.26 3.08
CA THR A 8 11.02 -10.41 2.65
C THR A 8 11.48 -9.04 2.11
N ILE A 9 12.78 -8.74 2.08
CA ILE A 9 13.32 -7.43 1.67
C ILE A 9 13.72 -7.42 0.19
N SER A 10 12.84 -7.86 -0.71
CA SER A 10 13.01 -7.63 -2.15
C SER A 10 11.66 -7.74 -2.88
N ARG A 11 10.72 -6.84 -2.56
CA ARG A 11 9.44 -6.74 -3.29
C ARG A 11 9.21 -5.39 -4.00
N LEU A 12 10.16 -4.46 -3.89
CA LEU A 12 10.22 -3.24 -4.69
C LEU A 12 11.69 -2.99 -5.08
N ASN A 13 12.11 -3.48 -6.25
CA ASN A 13 13.43 -3.14 -6.80
C ASN A 13 13.37 -1.70 -7.35
N LEU A 14 13.66 -0.73 -6.50
CA LEU A 14 13.93 0.66 -6.88
C LEU A 14 15.33 0.77 -7.50
N PHE A 15 15.45 0.50 -8.80
CA PHE A 15 16.65 0.86 -9.56
C PHE A 15 16.43 2.20 -10.28
N TYR A 16 17.16 3.23 -9.84
CA TYR A 16 17.36 4.47 -10.60
C TYR A 16 18.58 4.32 -11.52
N PRO A 17 18.46 4.41 -12.86
CA PRO A 17 19.61 4.75 -13.68
C PRO A 17 19.75 6.28 -13.74
N LYS A 18 20.91 6.79 -13.30
CA LYS A 18 21.35 8.15 -13.65
C LYS A 18 21.55 8.23 -15.18
N PRO A 19 21.10 9.29 -15.87
CA PRO A 19 21.46 9.48 -17.27
C PRO A 19 22.83 10.15 -17.37
N SER A 20 23.79 9.48 -17.99
CA SER A 20 24.97 10.13 -18.58
C SER A 20 24.81 10.17 -20.09
N ILE A 21 24.62 11.37 -20.63
CA ILE A 21 24.69 11.68 -22.06
C ILE A 21 26.16 11.66 -22.48
N PRO A 22 26.49 11.07 -23.65
CA PRO A 22 27.03 11.93 -24.71
C PRO A 22 26.42 11.61 -26.08
N TYR A 23 26.22 12.69 -26.84
CA TYR A 23 25.97 12.66 -28.28
C TYR A 23 27.10 11.94 -29.04
N SER A 24 26.75 11.03 -29.94
CA SER A 24 27.30 10.97 -31.31
C SER A 24 26.47 9.97 -32.14
N LEU A 25 25.73 10.51 -33.12
CA LEU A 25 25.13 9.75 -34.21
C LEU A 25 26.24 9.39 -35.21
N SER A 26 26.57 8.10 -35.35
CA SER A 26 26.91 7.49 -36.64
C SER A 26 27.30 6.03 -36.51
N SER A 27 26.72 5.21 -37.40
CA SER A 27 27.15 3.86 -37.81
C SER A 27 27.18 2.76 -36.75
N CYS A 28 26.21 1.84 -36.81
CA CYS A 28 26.44 0.47 -37.30
C CYS A 28 25.25 -0.42 -36.91
N LEU A 29 24.20 -0.40 -37.73
CA LEU A 29 23.18 -1.44 -37.77
C LEU A 29 23.81 -2.73 -38.32
N LYS A 30 24.19 -3.66 -37.45
CA LYS A 30 24.33 -5.09 -37.80
C LYS A 30 23.84 -5.98 -36.66
N THR A 31 22.57 -6.38 -36.79
CA THR A 31 22.02 -7.71 -36.47
C THR A 31 22.66 -8.51 -35.33
N LEU A 32 22.00 -8.54 -34.18
CA LEU A 32 22.07 -9.65 -33.23
C LEU A 32 20.65 -9.97 -32.73
N LYS A 33 20.15 -11.16 -33.10
CA LYS A 33 18.92 -11.75 -32.55
C LYS A 33 19.20 -12.27 -31.13
N PRO A 34 18.33 -12.01 -30.14
CA PRO A 34 18.48 -12.62 -28.82
C PRO A 34 18.06 -14.10 -28.86
N GLN A 35 18.94 -14.99 -28.38
CA GLN A 35 18.63 -16.39 -28.09
C GLN A 35 18.26 -16.51 -26.60
N PRO A 36 17.17 -17.21 -26.22
CA PRO A 36 16.84 -17.45 -24.83
C PRO A 36 17.75 -18.54 -24.23
N ILE A 37 18.45 -18.20 -23.15
CA ILE A 37 19.22 -19.15 -22.33
C ILE A 37 18.24 -19.85 -21.38
N ILE A 38 17.94 -21.11 -21.68
CA ILE A 38 17.18 -22.03 -20.80
C ILE A 38 18.20 -22.84 -19.99
N PRO A 39 18.16 -22.84 -18.64
CA PRO A 39 18.97 -23.78 -17.85
C PRO A 39 18.39 -25.20 -17.97
N ARG A 40 19.15 -26.08 -18.63
CA ARG A 40 18.85 -27.50 -18.83
C ARG A 40 19.22 -28.31 -17.59
N TRP A 41 18.23 -28.79 -16.83
CA TRP A 41 18.46 -29.83 -15.81
C TRP A 41 18.39 -31.20 -16.48
N SER A 42 19.48 -31.97 -16.38
CA SER A 42 19.53 -33.34 -16.89
C SER A 42 19.20 -34.31 -15.76
N PRO A 43 18.30 -35.29 -15.94
CA PRO A 43 18.09 -36.35 -14.96
C PRO A 43 19.19 -37.41 -15.12
N LEU A 44 19.97 -37.64 -14.07
CA LEU A 44 20.86 -38.80 -13.99
C LEU A 44 20.03 -40.02 -13.57
N HIS A 45 19.75 -40.89 -14.54
CA HIS A 45 19.41 -42.29 -14.30
C HIS A 45 20.70 -43.07 -14.04
N SER A 46 20.72 -43.84 -12.96
CA SER A 46 21.49 -45.09 -12.90
C SER A 46 20.63 -46.17 -12.26
N LEU A 47 20.31 -47.19 -13.05
CA LEU A 47 19.66 -48.41 -12.59
C LEU A 47 20.56 -49.13 -11.57
N SER A 48 19.95 -49.63 -10.49
CA SER A 48 20.34 -50.92 -9.95
C SER A 48 19.07 -51.70 -9.58
N THR A 49 19.03 -52.91 -10.10
CA THR A 49 17.96 -53.90 -9.95
C THR A 49 18.16 -54.67 -8.66
N HIS A 50 17.21 -54.61 -7.72
CA HIS A 50 16.97 -55.71 -6.79
C HIS A 50 15.49 -55.77 -6.39
N SER A 51 14.86 -56.87 -6.81
CA SER A 51 13.57 -57.35 -6.36
C SER A 51 13.65 -57.77 -4.89
N THR A 52 12.86 -57.14 -4.02
CA THR A 52 12.23 -57.81 -2.88
C THR A 52 10.88 -57.19 -2.59
N SER A 53 9.86 -58.03 -2.58
CA SER A 53 8.48 -57.73 -2.21
C SER A 53 8.38 -57.21 -0.78
N ARG A 54 7.77 -56.03 -0.60
CA ARG A 54 7.19 -55.61 0.70
C ARG A 54 5.92 -54.82 0.44
N LEU A 55 4.79 -55.36 0.91
CA LEU A 55 3.59 -54.58 1.19
C LEU A 55 3.99 -53.48 2.17
N SER A 56 3.91 -52.23 1.75
CA SER A 56 3.78 -51.11 2.67
C SER A 56 2.75 -50.16 2.08
N THR A 57 1.54 -50.28 2.60
CA THR A 57 0.51 -49.25 2.71
C THR A 57 0.98 -47.87 2.23
N SER A 58 0.43 -47.43 1.10
CA SER A 58 0.45 -46.03 0.70
C SER A 58 -0.37 -45.23 1.71
N LEU A 59 0.26 -44.86 2.82
CA LEU A 59 -0.23 -43.81 3.69
C LEU A 59 -0.04 -42.51 2.92
N LYS A 60 -1.08 -42.10 2.20
CA LYS A 60 -1.27 -40.70 1.84
C LYS A 60 -1.16 -39.89 3.14
N PRO A 61 -0.40 -38.78 3.20
CA PRO A 61 -0.58 -37.84 4.29
C PRO A 61 -2.01 -37.32 4.17
N GLN A 62 -2.88 -37.78 5.06
CA GLN A 62 -4.15 -37.13 5.34
C GLN A 62 -3.85 -35.95 6.26
N PHE A 63 -4.62 -34.87 6.07
CA PHE A 63 -4.61 -33.60 6.81
C PHE A 63 -3.67 -32.49 6.31
N GLU A 64 -3.98 -31.94 5.14
CA GLU A 64 -4.21 -30.49 5.08
C GLU A 64 -5.72 -30.29 5.16
N THR A 65 -6.23 -29.92 6.34
CA THR A 65 -7.58 -29.37 6.44
C THR A 65 -7.60 -28.14 5.56
N LEU A 66 -8.30 -28.20 4.42
CA LEU A 66 -8.53 -27.04 3.57
C LEU A 66 -9.39 -26.07 4.40
N VAL A 67 -8.74 -25.19 5.16
CA VAL A 67 -9.41 -24.11 5.88
C VAL A 67 -10.13 -23.30 4.82
N SER A 68 -11.46 -23.24 4.90
CA SER A 68 -12.23 -22.47 3.93
C SER A 68 -11.85 -21.00 4.10
N LYS A 69 -11.87 -20.22 3.01
CA LYS A 69 -11.61 -18.77 3.11
C LYS A 69 -12.58 -18.08 4.07
N ASP A 70 -13.78 -18.63 4.25
CA ASP A 70 -14.80 -18.11 5.16
C ASP A 70 -14.46 -18.33 6.65
N ASP A 71 -13.60 -19.30 6.96
CA ASP A 71 -13.17 -19.60 8.34
C ASP A 71 -12.01 -18.73 8.81
N LEU A 72 -11.30 -18.07 7.88
CA LEU A 72 -10.19 -17.18 8.21
C LEU A 72 -10.70 -15.82 8.67
N VAL A 73 -10.26 -15.38 9.85
CA VAL A 73 -10.57 -14.04 10.38
C VAL A 73 -9.27 -13.31 10.73
N VAL A 74 -9.07 -12.13 10.17
CA VAL A 74 -7.84 -11.35 10.30
C VAL A 74 -8.15 -10.00 10.92
N LEU A 75 -7.37 -9.61 11.93
CA LEU A 75 -7.34 -8.24 12.44
C LEU A 75 -6.29 -7.44 11.68
N GLY A 76 -6.67 -6.37 11.00
CA GLY A 76 -5.78 -5.38 10.40
C GLY A 76 -5.54 -4.19 11.34
N ILE A 77 -4.30 -3.69 11.40
CA ILE A 77 -3.90 -2.51 12.17
C ILE A 77 -3.14 -1.54 11.25
N GLU A 78 -3.55 -0.28 11.23
CA GLU A 78 -2.99 0.79 10.39
C GLU A 78 -2.62 2.01 11.27
N THR A 79 -1.35 2.43 11.20
CA THR A 79 -0.76 3.55 11.96
C THR A 79 0.38 4.21 11.18
N SER A 80 0.28 4.30 9.86
CA SER A 80 1.35 4.80 8.99
C SER A 80 1.54 6.31 9.06
N CYS A 81 0.50 7.08 9.33
CA CYS A 81 0.55 8.55 9.32
C CYS A 81 -0.16 9.15 10.54
N ASP A 82 -1.41 9.57 10.38
CA ASP A 82 -2.19 10.38 11.33
C ASP A 82 -3.54 9.75 11.70
N ASP A 83 -3.90 8.62 11.08
CA ASP A 83 -5.07 7.84 11.49
C ASP A 83 -4.64 6.57 12.23
N THR A 84 -5.25 6.33 13.39
CA THR A 84 -5.16 5.03 14.07
C THR A 84 -6.37 4.21 13.68
N ALA A 85 -6.16 3.11 12.95
CA ALA A 85 -7.27 2.29 12.49
C ALA A 85 -7.07 0.80 12.80
N ALA A 86 -8.19 0.13 13.02
CA ALA A 86 -8.26 -1.32 13.10
C ALA A 86 -9.53 -1.84 12.41
N ALA A 87 -9.42 -2.99 11.75
CA ALA A 87 -10.55 -3.64 11.10
C ALA A 87 -10.47 -5.15 11.26
N VAL A 88 -11.61 -5.82 11.37
CA VAL A 88 -11.70 -7.27 11.39
C VAL A 88 -12.34 -7.73 10.08
N VAL A 89 -11.64 -8.58 9.35
CA VAL A 89 -12.01 -8.98 7.98
C VAL A 89 -11.94 -10.50 7.85
N ARG A 90 -12.94 -11.09 7.19
CA ARG A 90 -12.98 -12.51 6.86
C ARG A 90 -12.21 -12.79 5.57
N GLY A 91 -11.67 -14.00 5.39
CA GLY A 91 -10.85 -14.36 4.22
C GLY A 91 -11.57 -14.30 2.86
N ASN A 92 -12.89 -14.14 2.84
CA ASN A 92 -13.69 -13.87 1.65
C ASN A 92 -13.89 -12.37 1.34
N GLY A 93 -13.28 -11.48 2.13
CA GLY A 93 -13.38 -10.03 1.98
C GLY A 93 -14.57 -9.38 2.69
N GLU A 94 -15.34 -10.12 3.50
CA GLU A 94 -16.36 -9.52 4.36
C GLU A 94 -15.70 -8.69 5.48
N ILE A 95 -16.07 -7.41 5.59
CA ILE A 95 -15.63 -6.53 6.68
C ILE A 95 -16.61 -6.70 7.84
N LEU A 96 -16.15 -7.35 8.92
CA LEU A 96 -16.95 -7.57 10.13
C LEU A 96 -17.01 -6.32 11.00
N SER A 97 -15.92 -5.55 11.03
CA SER A 97 -15.86 -4.27 11.73
C SER A 97 -14.73 -3.39 11.19
N GLN A 98 -14.88 -2.08 11.39
CA GLN A 98 -13.83 -1.09 11.15
C GLN A 98 -13.97 0.06 12.15
N VAL A 99 -12.84 0.53 12.67
CA VAL A 99 -12.74 1.65 13.61
C VAL A 99 -11.58 2.52 13.17
N VAL A 100 -11.82 3.82 13.09
CA VAL A 100 -10.82 4.84 12.76
C VAL A 100 -10.86 5.93 13.81
N SER A 101 -9.72 6.27 14.37
CA SER A 101 -9.50 7.42 15.22
C SER A 101 -8.54 8.37 14.50
N SER A 102 -9.10 9.43 13.93
CA SER A 102 -8.35 10.42 13.15
C SER A 102 -7.74 11.49 14.04
N GLN A 103 -6.53 11.93 13.69
CA GLN A 103 -5.81 12.99 14.38
C GLN A 103 -5.87 14.34 13.66
N ALA A 104 -6.72 14.48 12.63
CA ALA A 104 -6.81 15.69 11.80
C ALA A 104 -6.91 16.99 12.63
N ASP A 105 -7.83 17.04 13.62
CA ASP A 105 -8.02 18.20 14.50
C ASP A 105 -6.80 18.51 15.39
N LEU A 106 -6.07 17.47 15.81
CA LEU A 106 -4.87 17.61 16.62
C LEU A 106 -3.74 18.21 15.79
N LEU A 107 -3.54 17.71 14.57
CA LEU A 107 -2.44 18.11 13.69
C LEU A 107 -2.71 19.45 12.97
N ALA A 108 -3.98 19.82 12.76
CA ALA A 108 -4.35 21.14 12.27
C ALA A 108 -3.76 22.27 13.14
N LYS A 109 -3.70 22.09 14.47
CA LYS A 109 -3.11 23.06 15.41
C LYS A 109 -1.61 23.26 15.22
N TYR A 110 -0.92 22.27 14.66
CA TYR A 110 0.52 22.32 14.36
C TYR A 110 0.81 22.73 12.92
N GLY A 111 -0.22 23.00 12.11
CA GLY A 111 -0.09 23.41 10.72
C GLY A 111 0.42 22.32 9.79
N GLY A 112 0.26 21.05 10.17
CA GLY A 112 0.69 19.87 9.43
C GLY A 112 1.02 18.68 10.36
N VAL A 113 1.46 17.57 9.76
CA VAL A 113 1.80 16.36 10.53
C VAL A 113 3.09 16.56 11.33
N ALA A 114 2.98 16.53 12.66
CA ALA A 114 4.09 16.55 13.59
C ALA A 114 4.41 15.12 14.06
N PRO A 115 5.48 14.46 13.56
CA PRO A 115 5.64 13.00 13.70
C PRO A 115 5.66 12.49 15.14
N LYS A 116 6.20 13.28 16.08
CA LYS A 116 6.23 12.91 17.50
C LYS A 116 4.85 13.00 18.16
N MET A 117 4.06 14.01 17.82
CA MET A 117 2.70 14.17 18.33
C MET A 117 1.78 13.08 17.76
N ALA A 118 1.96 12.75 16.48
CA ALA A 118 1.21 11.65 15.84
C ALA A 118 1.52 10.29 16.48
N GLU A 119 2.79 10.01 16.77
CA GLU A 119 3.20 8.79 17.49
C GLU A 119 2.60 8.69 18.90
N GLU A 120 2.55 9.81 19.63
CA GLU A 120 1.94 9.86 20.95
C GLU A 120 0.42 9.64 20.89
N ALA A 121 -0.25 10.27 19.93
CA ALA A 121 -1.68 10.10 19.71
C ALA A 121 -2.03 8.64 19.36
N HIS A 122 -1.28 7.99 18.45
CA HIS A 122 -1.45 6.55 18.19
C HIS A 122 -1.30 5.72 19.47
N SER A 123 -0.25 5.98 20.25
CA SER A 123 0.05 5.22 21.46
C SER A 123 -1.06 5.32 22.52
N GLN A 124 -1.76 6.46 22.58
CA GLN A 124 -2.86 6.68 23.51
C GLN A 124 -4.13 5.90 23.13
N VAL A 125 -4.45 5.80 21.84
CA VAL A 125 -5.75 5.29 21.38
C VAL A 125 -5.70 3.86 20.81
N ILE A 126 -4.52 3.34 20.46
CA ILE A 126 -4.41 2.04 19.74
C ILE A 126 -5.02 0.86 20.51
N ASP A 127 -4.91 0.84 21.83
CA ASP A 127 -5.51 -0.24 22.64
C ASP A 127 -7.04 -0.19 22.57
N GLN A 128 -7.62 1.02 22.66
CA GLN A 128 -9.07 1.25 22.53
C GLN A 128 -9.55 0.90 21.12
N VAL A 129 -8.89 1.42 20.08
CA VAL A 129 -9.29 1.20 18.67
C VAL A 129 -9.31 -0.29 18.32
N VAL A 130 -8.29 -1.04 18.73
CA VAL A 130 -8.24 -2.50 18.50
C VAL A 130 -9.34 -3.23 19.28
N GLN A 131 -9.58 -2.86 20.55
CA GLN A 131 -10.61 -3.49 21.35
C GLN A 131 -12.01 -3.22 20.77
N GLU A 132 -12.29 -1.97 20.40
CA GLU A 132 -13.56 -1.56 19.80
C GLU A 132 -13.82 -2.29 18.47
N ALA A 133 -12.78 -2.52 17.65
CA ALA A 133 -12.92 -3.30 16.42
C ALA A 133 -13.30 -4.76 16.71
N LEU A 134 -12.70 -5.39 17.72
CA LEU A 134 -13.06 -6.75 18.14
C LEU A 134 -14.49 -6.81 18.70
N ASP A 135 -14.84 -5.86 19.55
CA ASP A 135 -16.17 -5.77 20.17
C ASP A 135 -17.26 -5.57 19.12
N LYS A 136 -17.07 -4.66 18.16
CA LYS A 136 -18.01 -4.44 17.05
C LYS A 136 -18.18 -5.67 16.15
N ALA A 137 -17.12 -6.48 16.01
CA ALA A 137 -17.19 -7.75 15.30
C ALA A 137 -17.84 -8.88 16.13
N ASN A 138 -18.13 -8.64 17.42
CA ASN A 138 -18.53 -9.66 18.40
C ASN A 138 -17.53 -10.82 18.50
N LEU A 139 -16.24 -10.50 18.44
CA LEU A 139 -15.16 -11.47 18.49
C LEU A 139 -14.18 -11.15 19.60
N THR A 140 -13.43 -12.16 20.00
CA THR A 140 -12.28 -12.01 20.89
C THR A 140 -11.00 -12.39 20.14
N ALA A 141 -9.84 -12.07 20.71
CA ALA A 141 -8.55 -12.36 20.08
C ALA A 141 -8.31 -13.86 19.83
N THR A 142 -8.98 -14.77 20.55
CA THR A 142 -8.89 -16.22 20.34
C THR A 142 -9.61 -16.68 19.06
N ASN A 143 -10.50 -15.87 18.51
CA ASN A 143 -11.21 -16.16 17.26
C ASN A 143 -10.40 -15.77 16.02
N LEU A 144 -9.31 -15.02 16.19
CA LEU A 144 -8.49 -14.55 15.08
C LEU A 144 -7.60 -15.68 14.53
N SER A 145 -7.43 -15.70 13.22
CA SER A 145 -6.49 -16.56 12.52
C SER A 145 -5.13 -15.90 12.31
N ALA A 146 -5.08 -14.56 12.22
CA ALA A 146 -3.85 -13.78 12.04
C ALA A 146 -4.03 -12.32 12.47
N VAL A 147 -2.90 -11.63 12.68
CA VAL A 147 -2.85 -10.17 12.84
C VAL A 147 -2.05 -9.57 11.69
N ALA A 148 -2.70 -8.75 10.86
CA ALA A 148 -2.07 -7.96 9.81
C ALA A 148 -1.76 -6.55 10.32
N VAL A 149 -0.59 -6.02 9.96
CA VAL A 149 -0.16 -4.69 10.39
C VAL A 149 0.64 -3.99 9.31
N THR A 150 0.38 -2.70 9.11
CA THR A 150 1.14 -1.89 8.16
C THR A 150 2.58 -1.71 8.63
N ILE A 151 3.53 -2.01 7.72
CA ILE A 151 4.98 -1.89 7.99
C ILE A 151 5.66 -0.79 7.17
N GLY A 152 4.94 -0.18 6.23
CA GLY A 152 5.39 0.96 5.43
C GLY A 152 4.78 1.00 4.03
N PRO A 153 5.01 2.07 3.26
CA PRO A 153 5.66 3.32 3.68
C PRO A 153 4.84 4.08 4.73
N GLY A 154 5.46 5.05 5.40
CA GLY A 154 4.84 5.85 6.44
C GLY A 154 5.85 6.46 7.42
N LEU A 155 5.36 7.22 8.39
CA LEU A 155 6.15 7.80 9.46
C LEU A 155 6.68 6.69 10.37
N SER A 156 8.01 6.56 10.43
CA SER A 156 8.68 5.46 11.15
C SER A 156 8.32 5.40 12.65
N LEU A 157 8.09 6.55 13.28
CA LEU A 157 7.63 6.64 14.67
C LEU A 157 6.22 6.06 14.84
N CYS A 158 5.29 6.44 13.96
CA CYS A 158 3.91 5.96 13.96
C CYS A 158 3.82 4.46 13.66
N LEU A 159 4.50 3.98 12.61
CA LEU A 159 4.53 2.56 12.23
C LEU A 159 4.96 1.63 13.37
N ARG A 160 5.92 2.08 14.20
CA ARG A 160 6.39 1.31 15.36
C ARG A 160 5.29 1.06 16.39
N VAL A 161 4.31 1.95 16.52
CA VAL A 161 3.20 1.78 17.47
C VAL A 161 2.32 0.61 17.04
N GLY A 162 1.87 0.60 15.78
CA GLY A 162 1.10 -0.51 15.20
C GLY A 162 1.83 -1.84 15.30
N VAL A 163 3.09 -1.89 14.86
CA VAL A 163 3.91 -3.12 14.90
C VAL A 163 4.07 -3.65 16.33
N ARG A 164 4.27 -2.78 17.32
CA ARG A 164 4.35 -3.19 18.73
C ARG A 164 3.05 -3.79 19.24
N LYS A 165 1.91 -3.16 18.94
CA LYS A 165 0.58 -3.68 19.31
C LYS A 165 0.32 -5.04 18.67
N ALA A 166 0.58 -5.16 17.35
CA ALA A 166 0.41 -6.40 16.62
C ALA A 166 1.26 -7.54 17.21
N ARG A 167 2.53 -7.27 17.51
CA ARG A 167 3.44 -8.25 18.15
C ARG A 167 2.99 -8.67 19.54
N LYS A 168 2.52 -7.73 20.37
CA LYS A 168 1.99 -8.04 21.70
C LYS A 168 0.76 -8.94 21.60
N LEU A 169 -0.20 -8.58 20.76
CA LEU A 169 -1.44 -9.35 20.60
C LEU A 169 -1.15 -10.74 20.02
N ALA A 170 -0.45 -10.80 18.90
CA ALA A 170 -0.15 -12.07 18.25
C ALA A 170 0.72 -12.98 19.13
N GLY A 171 1.68 -12.41 19.88
CA GLY A 171 2.48 -13.16 20.85
C GLY A 171 1.66 -13.76 21.99
N SER A 172 0.69 -13.02 22.53
CA SER A 172 -0.18 -13.51 23.62
C SER A 172 -1.11 -14.65 23.20
N PHE A 173 -1.50 -14.70 21.93
CA PHE A 173 -2.46 -15.68 21.40
C PHE A 173 -1.82 -16.69 20.42
N ASN A 174 -0.48 -16.67 20.29
CA ASN A 174 0.28 -17.52 19.35
C ASN A 174 -0.22 -17.42 17.90
N LEU A 175 -0.54 -16.20 17.44
CA LEU A 175 -1.05 -15.93 16.10
C LEU A 175 0.10 -15.57 15.14
N PRO A 176 -0.03 -15.89 13.84
CA PRO A 176 0.86 -15.36 12.82
C PRO A 176 0.66 -13.85 12.65
N ILE A 177 1.77 -13.15 12.33
CA ILE A 177 1.78 -11.72 12.00
C ILE A 177 2.07 -11.54 10.52
N ILE A 178 1.29 -10.72 9.84
CA ILE A 178 1.43 -10.41 8.43
C ILE A 178 1.79 -8.93 8.29
N GLY A 179 2.98 -8.64 7.77
CA GLY A 179 3.38 -7.27 7.44
C GLY A 179 2.75 -6.82 6.12
N ILE A 180 2.04 -5.70 6.15
CA ILE A 180 1.32 -5.16 4.99
C ILE A 180 2.03 -3.92 4.46
N HIS A 181 2.19 -3.87 3.13
CA HIS A 181 2.65 -2.66 2.47
C HIS A 181 1.46 -1.71 2.24
N HIS A 182 1.55 -0.48 2.75
CA HIS A 182 0.45 0.49 2.79
C HIS A 182 -0.13 0.77 1.39
N MET A 183 0.73 1.03 0.39
CA MET A 183 0.25 1.29 -0.98
C MET A 183 -0.27 0.03 -1.69
N GLU A 184 0.18 -1.16 -1.27
CA GLU A 184 -0.36 -2.43 -1.81
C GLU A 184 -1.79 -2.62 -1.30
N ALA A 185 -2.02 -2.35 0.00
CA ALA A 185 -3.36 -2.37 0.59
C ALA A 185 -4.29 -1.39 -0.13
N HIS A 186 -3.85 -0.14 -0.37
CA HIS A 186 -4.64 0.83 -1.14
C HIS A 186 -5.00 0.34 -2.54
N ALA A 187 -4.06 -0.25 -3.28
CA ALA A 187 -4.33 -0.80 -4.61
C ALA A 187 -5.37 -1.93 -4.57
N LEU A 188 -5.31 -2.78 -3.55
CA LEU A 188 -6.19 -3.94 -3.42
C LEU A 188 -7.60 -3.59 -2.93
N VAL A 189 -7.84 -2.38 -2.41
CA VAL A 189 -9.21 -1.90 -2.12
C VAL A 189 -10.11 -1.98 -3.36
N ALA A 190 -9.55 -1.71 -4.55
CA ALA A 190 -10.30 -1.85 -5.81
C ALA A 190 -10.87 -3.27 -6.00
N ARG A 191 -10.13 -4.30 -5.58
CA ARG A 191 -10.57 -5.71 -5.63
C ARG A 191 -11.52 -6.10 -4.50
N LEU A 192 -11.53 -5.34 -3.40
CA LEU A 192 -12.48 -5.52 -2.30
C LEU A 192 -13.87 -5.02 -2.70
N ILE A 193 -13.91 -3.90 -3.42
CA ILE A 193 -15.14 -3.29 -3.96
C ILE A 193 -15.61 -4.06 -5.20
N GLU A 194 -14.73 -4.22 -6.19
CA GLU A 194 -15.02 -4.93 -7.42
C GLU A 194 -14.44 -6.34 -7.37
N ARG A 195 -15.24 -7.28 -6.83
CA ARG A 195 -14.79 -8.68 -6.58
C ARG A 195 -14.38 -9.42 -7.86
N GLU A 196 -14.95 -9.03 -9.00
CA GLU A 196 -14.63 -9.60 -10.31
C GLU A 196 -13.35 -9.02 -10.94
N LEU A 197 -12.79 -7.93 -10.38
CA LEU A 197 -11.56 -7.33 -10.88
C LEU A 197 -10.40 -8.32 -10.74
N GLN A 198 -9.89 -8.78 -11.88
CA GLN A 198 -8.74 -9.66 -11.95
C GLN A 198 -7.47 -8.89 -12.28
N PHE A 199 -6.32 -9.50 -11.96
CA PHE A 199 -5.05 -9.03 -12.49
C PHE A 199 -4.92 -9.34 -14.00
N PRO A 200 -4.12 -8.56 -14.76
CA PRO A 200 -3.51 -7.32 -14.34
C PRO A 200 -4.52 -6.15 -14.35
N PHE A 201 -4.35 -5.18 -13.45
CA PHE A 201 -5.12 -3.94 -13.46
C PHE A 201 -4.23 -2.74 -13.19
N MET A 202 -4.68 -1.56 -13.63
CA MET A 202 -4.01 -0.29 -13.35
C MET A 202 -4.68 0.41 -12.18
N ALA A 203 -3.90 1.01 -11.29
CA ALA A 203 -4.41 1.84 -10.21
C ALA A 203 -3.68 3.18 -10.17
N LEU A 204 -4.47 4.23 -9.93
CA LEU A 204 -3.99 5.57 -9.64
C LEU A 204 -4.19 5.82 -8.16
N LEU A 205 -3.11 5.84 -7.40
CA LEU A 205 -3.11 6.04 -5.95
C LEU A 205 -2.74 7.48 -5.65
N ILE A 206 -3.74 8.23 -5.21
CA ILE A 206 -3.64 9.65 -4.90
C ILE A 206 -3.99 9.86 -3.43
N SER A 207 -3.10 10.48 -2.66
CA SER A 207 -3.31 10.85 -1.27
C SER A 207 -2.57 12.14 -0.90
N GLY A 208 -2.60 12.51 0.38
CA GLY A 208 -1.83 13.64 0.92
C GLY A 208 -0.33 13.57 0.59
N GLY A 209 0.25 12.37 0.62
CA GLY A 209 1.69 12.15 0.43
C GLY A 209 2.08 11.26 -0.76
N HIS A 210 1.12 10.79 -1.56
CA HIS A 210 1.40 9.87 -2.66
C HIS A 210 0.65 10.24 -3.93
N ASN A 211 1.32 10.03 -5.05
CA ASN A 211 0.84 10.26 -6.40
C ASN A 211 1.44 9.15 -7.26
N LEU A 212 0.83 7.98 -7.30
CA LEU A 212 1.40 6.79 -7.97
C LEU A 212 0.46 6.28 -9.05
N LEU A 213 0.99 6.10 -10.25
CA LEU A 213 0.36 5.28 -11.29
C LEU A 213 1.05 3.92 -11.30
N ILE A 214 0.31 2.87 -10.99
CA ILE A 214 0.85 1.51 -10.90
C ILE A 214 0.10 0.54 -11.82
N LEU A 215 0.83 -0.43 -12.36
CA LEU A 215 0.30 -1.63 -12.98
C LEU A 215 0.47 -2.79 -11.99
N ALA A 216 -0.64 -3.29 -11.47
CA ALA A 216 -0.69 -4.45 -10.60
C ALA A 216 -0.76 -5.71 -11.46
N HIS A 217 0.32 -6.48 -11.55
CA HIS A 217 0.37 -7.72 -12.31
C HIS A 217 -0.09 -8.94 -11.52
N ASP A 218 0.22 -8.97 -10.23
CA ASP A 218 -0.22 -9.98 -9.27
C ASP A 218 0.00 -9.46 -7.83
N LEU A 219 -0.43 -10.21 -6.82
CA LEU A 219 -0.08 -9.95 -5.43
C LEU A 219 1.43 -9.93 -5.24
N GLY A 220 1.95 -8.87 -4.61
CA GLY A 220 3.39 -8.63 -4.48
C GLY A 220 4.13 -8.30 -5.78
N HIS A 221 3.45 -8.16 -6.93
CA HIS A 221 4.06 -7.79 -8.20
C HIS A 221 3.40 -6.54 -8.80
N TYR A 222 3.98 -5.38 -8.49
CA TYR A 222 3.51 -4.06 -8.92
C TYR A 222 4.61 -3.33 -9.67
N ILE A 223 4.25 -2.73 -10.80
CA ILE A 223 5.14 -1.88 -11.59
C ILE A 223 4.68 -0.43 -11.45
N GLN A 224 5.55 0.43 -10.91
CA GLN A 224 5.30 1.87 -10.92
C GLN A 224 5.54 2.42 -12.32
N LEU A 225 4.46 2.88 -12.96
CA LEU A 225 4.49 3.50 -14.29
C LEU A 225 4.79 5.00 -14.21
N GLY A 226 4.42 5.65 -13.10
CA GLY A 226 4.65 7.07 -12.90
C GLY A 226 4.49 7.48 -11.43
N THR A 227 5.18 8.54 -11.04
CA THR A 227 5.03 9.21 -9.75
C THR A 227 5.16 10.73 -9.92
N THR A 228 4.78 11.50 -8.90
CA THR A 228 5.23 12.89 -8.79
C THR A 228 6.73 12.97 -8.50
N ILE A 229 7.39 14.04 -8.95
CA ILE A 229 8.79 14.37 -8.64
C ILE A 229 8.92 15.39 -7.52
N ASP A 230 7.84 16.10 -7.21
CA ASP A 230 7.75 17.18 -6.24
C ASP A 230 6.59 16.88 -5.25
N ASP A 231 5.66 17.82 -5.08
CA ASP A 231 4.56 17.67 -4.16
C ASP A 231 3.57 16.59 -4.63
N ALA A 232 3.05 15.83 -3.68
CA ALA A 232 1.84 15.06 -3.92
C ALA A 232 0.65 16.02 -4.11
N ILE A 233 -0.42 15.57 -4.78
CA ILE A 233 -1.53 16.48 -5.11
C ILE A 233 -2.22 16.95 -3.83
N GLY A 234 -2.40 16.07 -2.84
CA GLY A 234 -3.01 16.45 -1.58
C GLY A 234 -2.16 17.49 -0.83
N GLU A 235 -0.82 17.34 -0.82
CA GLU A 235 0.09 18.34 -0.26
C GLU A 235 0.01 19.68 -1.02
N ALA A 236 -0.06 19.66 -2.35
CA ALA A 236 -0.22 20.87 -3.15
C ALA A 236 -1.53 21.60 -2.81
N TYR A 237 -2.62 20.86 -2.59
CA TYR A 237 -3.90 21.42 -2.17
C TYR A 237 -3.82 22.00 -0.76
N ASP A 238 -3.22 21.28 0.19
CA ASP A 238 -3.05 21.77 1.56
C ASP A 238 -2.23 23.06 1.63
N LYS A 239 -1.13 23.15 0.86
CA LYS A 239 -0.31 24.36 0.75
C LYS A 239 -1.10 25.52 0.14
N THR A 240 -1.85 25.25 -0.91
CA THR A 240 -2.65 26.26 -1.61
C THR A 240 -3.76 26.80 -0.72
N ALA A 241 -4.55 25.93 -0.08
CA ALA A 241 -5.62 26.32 0.83
C ALA A 241 -5.08 27.20 1.97
N LYS A 242 -3.90 26.85 2.50
CA LYS A 242 -3.20 27.63 3.52
C LYS A 242 -2.76 29.01 3.02
N TRP A 243 -2.24 29.11 1.78
CA TRP A 243 -1.87 30.40 1.19
C TRP A 243 -3.08 31.30 0.93
N LEU A 244 -4.23 30.71 0.58
CA LEU A 244 -5.49 31.43 0.40
C LEU A 244 -6.19 31.78 1.71
N GLY A 245 -5.68 31.33 2.86
CA GLY A 245 -6.26 31.60 4.17
C GLY A 245 -7.61 30.91 4.39
N LEU A 246 -7.85 29.77 3.75
CA LEU A 246 -9.09 29.00 3.89
C LEU A 246 -9.15 28.30 5.25
N ASP A 247 -10.37 27.96 5.67
CA ASP A 247 -10.57 27.12 6.85
C ASP A 247 -10.04 25.71 6.59
N MET A 248 -8.99 25.34 7.33
CA MET A 248 -8.31 24.06 7.24
C MET A 248 -8.90 22.99 8.18
N SER A 249 -10.04 23.27 8.84
CA SER A 249 -10.71 22.33 9.75
C SER A 249 -10.98 20.96 9.13
N ARG A 250 -11.16 20.90 7.80
CA ARG A 250 -11.45 19.66 7.04
C ARG A 250 -10.32 19.23 6.10
N SER A 251 -9.09 19.72 6.30
CA SER A 251 -7.96 19.70 5.33
C SER A 251 -8.15 20.65 4.14
N GLY A 252 -7.07 20.92 3.40
CA GLY A 252 -7.07 21.91 2.32
C GLY A 252 -7.74 21.41 1.05
N GLY A 253 -7.74 20.09 0.83
CA GLY A 253 -8.45 19.44 -0.27
C GLY A 253 -9.93 19.86 -0.36
N PRO A 254 -10.76 19.51 0.65
CA PRO A 254 -12.17 19.88 0.70
C PRO A 254 -12.42 21.39 0.76
N ALA A 255 -11.55 22.15 1.43
CA ALA A 255 -11.69 23.61 1.51
C ALA A 255 -11.54 24.27 0.15
N LEU A 256 -10.57 23.84 -0.65
CA LEU A 256 -10.43 24.29 -2.04
C LEU A 256 -11.60 23.82 -2.88
N GLU A 257 -12.08 22.58 -2.71
CA GLU A 257 -13.19 22.06 -3.53
C GLU A 257 -14.45 22.88 -3.34
N GLU A 258 -14.74 23.29 -2.10
CA GLU A 258 -15.88 24.15 -1.81
C GLU A 258 -15.72 25.52 -2.47
N LEU A 259 -14.55 26.16 -2.29
CA LEU A 259 -14.25 27.45 -2.91
C LEU A 259 -14.33 27.38 -4.44
N ALA A 260 -13.88 26.26 -5.02
CA ALA A 260 -13.86 26.06 -6.46
C ALA A 260 -15.27 25.99 -7.08
N ARG A 261 -16.31 25.71 -6.30
CA ARG A 261 -17.70 25.72 -6.81
C ARG A 261 -18.23 27.12 -7.05
N GLU A 262 -17.62 28.13 -6.44
CA GLU A 262 -18.08 29.53 -6.52
C GLU A 262 -17.41 30.32 -7.65
N GLY A 263 -16.37 29.78 -8.29
CA GLY A 263 -15.62 30.52 -9.29
C GLY A 263 -15.85 30.17 -10.74
N ASP A 264 -15.10 30.88 -11.58
CA ASP A 264 -15.15 30.77 -13.03
C ASP A 264 -13.94 29.99 -13.58
N ALA A 265 -14.20 28.79 -14.09
CA ALA A 265 -13.18 27.89 -14.64
C ALA A 265 -12.30 28.52 -15.76
N GLU A 266 -12.74 29.59 -16.40
CA GLU A 266 -11.99 30.26 -17.48
C GLU A 266 -11.18 31.49 -17.00
N SER A 267 -11.22 31.81 -15.70
CA SER A 267 -10.66 33.06 -15.16
C SER A 267 -9.13 33.12 -15.21
N ILE A 268 -8.44 31.99 -15.01
CA ILE A 268 -6.98 31.89 -14.95
C ILE A 268 -6.51 30.64 -15.70
N LYS A 269 -5.57 30.79 -16.65
CA LYS A 269 -4.95 29.65 -17.32
C LYS A 269 -3.66 29.24 -16.62
N PHE A 270 -3.66 28.07 -16.00
CA PHE A 270 -2.45 27.48 -15.46
C PHE A 270 -1.61 26.82 -16.56
N SER A 271 -0.30 26.99 -16.49
CA SER A 271 0.63 26.28 -17.36
C SER A 271 0.67 24.80 -16.97
N VAL A 272 0.30 23.90 -17.89
CA VAL A 272 0.52 22.47 -17.68
C VAL A 272 2.01 22.18 -17.83
N SER A 273 2.66 21.78 -16.74
CA SER A 273 4.07 21.38 -16.75
C SER A 273 4.23 20.02 -17.41
N TYR A 274 4.53 20.01 -18.71
CA TYR A 274 4.92 18.80 -19.44
C TYR A 274 6.42 18.55 -19.26
N LEU A 275 6.83 17.89 -18.17
CA LEU A 275 8.16 17.28 -18.17
C LEU A 275 8.13 16.02 -19.04
N SER A 276 9.04 15.96 -20.01
CA SER A 276 9.10 14.90 -21.00
C SER A 276 9.39 13.54 -20.36
N TYR A 277 8.73 12.50 -20.89
CA TYR A 277 8.73 11.07 -20.50
C TYR A 277 7.76 10.70 -19.36
N PHE A 278 6.58 10.20 -19.78
CA PHE A 278 5.66 9.35 -19.00
C PHE A 278 5.30 9.80 -17.57
N LEU A 279 5.04 11.08 -17.37
CA LEU A 279 4.44 11.61 -16.13
C LEU A 279 2.93 11.88 -16.31
N PHE A 280 2.14 10.82 -16.45
CA PHE A 280 0.67 10.92 -16.50
C PHE A 280 0.09 11.48 -15.17
N VAL A 281 0.84 11.38 -14.07
CA VAL A 281 0.40 11.82 -12.74
C VAL A 281 0.50 13.35 -12.58
N HIS A 282 1.45 14.02 -13.23
CA HIS A 282 1.48 15.49 -13.26
C HIS A 282 0.26 16.06 -13.99
N LEU A 283 -0.24 15.36 -15.02
CA LEU A 283 -1.43 15.78 -15.76
C LEU A 283 -2.69 15.77 -14.87
N LEU A 284 -2.81 14.82 -13.93
CA LEU A 284 -3.90 14.80 -12.97
C LEU A 284 -3.74 15.86 -11.88
N ILE A 285 -2.52 16.07 -11.38
CA ILE A 285 -2.21 17.16 -10.45
C ILE A 285 -2.61 18.49 -11.06
N PHE A 286 -2.16 18.79 -12.27
CA PHE A 286 -2.49 20.05 -12.93
C PHE A 286 -3.92 20.10 -13.43
N SER A 287 -4.52 19.02 -13.95
CA SER A 287 -5.94 19.08 -14.36
C SER A 287 -6.88 19.27 -13.18
N LEU A 288 -6.59 18.69 -12.02
CA LEU A 288 -7.40 18.86 -10.81
C LEU A 288 -7.06 20.18 -10.12
N LEU A 289 -5.78 20.54 -9.96
CA LEU A 289 -5.35 21.81 -9.35
C LEU A 289 -5.77 22.99 -10.23
N SER A 290 -5.73 22.88 -11.56
CA SER A 290 -6.31 23.89 -12.45
C SER A 290 -7.82 23.92 -12.27
N CYS A 291 -8.54 22.80 -12.33
CA CYS A 291 -9.99 22.79 -12.09
C CYS A 291 -10.43 23.35 -10.71
N LEU A 292 -9.53 23.39 -9.70
CA LEU A 292 -9.79 23.90 -8.36
C LEU A 292 -9.27 25.32 -8.07
N LEU A 293 -8.13 25.73 -8.63
CA LEU A 293 -7.62 27.09 -8.53
C LEU A 293 -8.12 28.01 -9.66
N GLU A 294 -8.65 27.44 -10.75
CA GLU A 294 -9.30 28.17 -11.84
C GLU A 294 -10.52 28.95 -11.33
N CYS A 295 -11.09 28.55 -10.20
CA CYS A 295 -12.29 29.13 -9.63
C CYS A 295 -12.05 30.11 -8.46
N VAL A 296 -10.84 30.65 -8.28
CA VAL A 296 -10.61 31.66 -7.23
C VAL A 296 -10.45 33.05 -7.86
N LYS A 297 -11.59 33.60 -8.29
CA LYS A 297 -11.90 35.04 -8.29
C LYS A 297 -13.37 35.32 -8.52
#